data_AF-A0A4R9WZV2-F1
#
_entry.id   AF-A0A4R9WZV2-F1
#
_cell.length_a   1.000
_cell.length_b   1.000
_cell.length_c   1.000
_cell.angle_alpha   90.00
_cell.angle_beta   90.00
_cell.angle_gamma   90.00
#
_symmetry.space_group_name_H-M   'P 1'
#
loop_
_entity.id
_entity.type
_entity.pdbx_description
1 polymer ?
#
loop_
_entity_poly.entity_id
_entity_poly.type
_entity_poly.pdbx_seq_one_letter_code
_entity_poly.pdbx_strand_id
1 'polypeptide(L)' 'MTDHYPMRAKVGETVRLFFGVGGPNFPSSFHVIGAVFDRAHQFGSVTSPPIENLQSILVPPGLPISWNSFSMFQDGW' A
#
# COMPACT_ATOMS: atom_id res chain seq x y z
N MET A 1 -15.30 -8.63 4.81
CA MET A 1 -15.17 -7.41 3.98
C MET A 1 -14.57 -7.72 2.61
N THR A 2 -13.50 -8.50 2.54
CA THR A 2 -12.91 -8.98 1.27
C THR A 2 -13.87 -9.85 0.45
N ASP A 3 -14.77 -10.58 1.10
CA ASP A 3 -15.73 -11.46 0.41
C ASP A 3 -16.81 -10.70 -0.37
N HIS A 4 -17.13 -9.47 0.05
CA HIS A 4 -18.15 -8.65 -0.60
C HIS A 4 -17.58 -7.75 -1.69
N TYR A 5 -16.36 -7.22 -1.49
CA TYR A 5 -15.71 -6.27 -2.40
C TYR A 5 -14.20 -6.55 -2.51
N PRO A 6 -13.79 -7.61 -3.23
CA PRO A 6 -12.39 -7.91 -3.43
C PRO A 6 -11.74 -6.89 -4.37
N MET A 7 -10.50 -6.49 -4.06
CA MET A 7 -9.67 -5.76 -5.00
C MET A 7 -9.27 -6.72 -6.14
N ARG A 8 -9.35 -6.24 -7.38
CA ARG A 8 -9.02 -7.01 -8.59
C ARG A 8 -8.03 -6.23 -9.43
N ALA A 9 -7.00 -6.92 -9.90
CA ALA A 9 -6.02 -6.44 -10.86
C ALA A 9 -5.56 -7.64 -11.70
N LYS A 10 -5.05 -7.38 -12.91
CA LYS A 10 -4.48 -8.42 -13.79
C LYS A 10 -2.96 -8.44 -13.68
N VAL A 11 -2.35 -9.57 -13.97
CA VAL A 11 -0.90 -9.66 -14.16
C VAL A 11 -0.42 -8.60 -15.16
N GLY A 12 0.67 -7.93 -14.80
CA GLY A 12 1.26 -6.84 -15.59
C GLY A 12 0.65 -5.46 -15.35
N GLU A 13 -0.44 -5.34 -14.60
CA GLU A 13 -0.95 -4.05 -14.16
C GLU A 13 -0.12 -3.48 -13.00
N THR A 14 0.11 -2.17 -13.04
CA THR A 14 0.62 -1.43 -11.89
C THR A 14 -0.56 -0.97 -11.05
N VAL A 15 -0.63 -1.48 -9.81
CA VAL A 15 -1.68 -1.13 -8.86
C VAL A 15 -1.20 0.01 -7.98
N ARG A 16 -2.13 0.90 -7.63
CA ARG A 16 -1.85 2.06 -6.79
C ARG A 16 -2.86 2.15 -5.65
N LEU A 17 -2.36 2.04 -4.42
CA LEU A 17 -3.16 2.02 -3.22
C LEU A 17 -2.99 3.32 -2.43
N PHE A 18 -4.13 3.87 -2.07
CA PHE A 18 -4.30 4.97 -1.14
C PHE A 18 -4.67 4.40 0.21
N PHE A 19 -3.67 4.17 1.06
CA PHE A 19 -3.88 3.57 2.37
C PHE A 19 -3.61 4.56 3.50
N GLY A 20 -4.60 4.75 4.37
CA GLY A 20 -4.51 5.60 5.56
C GLY A 20 -5.07 4.89 6.78
N VAL A 21 -4.54 5.22 7.96
CA VAL A 21 -4.99 4.67 9.24
C VAL A 21 -5.75 5.75 9.98
N GLY A 22 -7.07 5.58 10.10
CA GLY A 22 -7.90 6.48 10.91
C GLY A 22 -7.51 6.45 12.40
N GLY A 23 -7.02 5.30 12.89
CA GLY A 23 -6.61 5.14 14.28
C GLY A 23 -7.80 4.88 15.22
N PRO A 24 -7.83 5.47 16.42
CA PRO A 24 -6.94 6.51 16.93
C PRO A 24 -5.62 5.99 17.55
N ASN A 25 -5.55 4.71 17.91
CA ASN A 25 -4.52 4.24 18.85
C ASN A 25 -3.40 3.41 18.21
N PHE A 26 -3.70 2.66 17.16
CA PHE A 26 -2.76 1.67 16.62
C PHE A 26 -2.22 2.09 15.26
N PRO A 27 -0.89 2.02 15.05
CA PRO A 27 -0.32 2.11 13.71
C PRO A 27 -0.56 0.81 12.94
N SER A 28 -0.46 0.88 11.62
CA SER A 28 -0.48 -0.28 10.74
C SER A 28 0.91 -0.52 10.15
N SER A 29 1.43 -1.74 10.30
CA SER A 29 2.51 -2.25 9.45
C SER A 29 1.89 -2.76 8.15
N PHE A 30 1.65 -1.83 7.21
CA PHE A 30 0.94 -2.15 5.97
C PHE A 30 1.81 -3.01 5.06
N HIS A 31 1.28 -4.17 4.69
CA HIS A 31 1.94 -5.19 3.89
C HIS A 31 0.94 -5.83 2.92
N VAL A 32 1.37 -6.05 1.68
CA VAL A 32 0.64 -6.86 0.70
C VAL A 32 1.39 -8.18 0.54
N ILE A 33 0.76 -9.28 0.93
CA ILE A 33 1.35 -10.62 0.87
C ILE A 33 1.61 -10.99 -0.60
N GLY A 34 2.80 -11.49 -0.90
CA GLY A 34 3.19 -11.89 -2.26
C GLY A 34 3.61 -10.73 -3.16
N ALA A 35 3.69 -9.51 -2.65
CA ALA A 35 4.13 -8.33 -3.41
C ALA A 35 5.23 -7.54 -2.66
N VAL A 36 5.94 -6.72 -3.43
CA VAL A 36 6.89 -5.71 -2.95
C VAL A 36 6.42 -4.36 -3.48
N PHE A 37 6.43 -3.32 -2.64
CA PHE A 37 6.12 -1.97 -3.10
C PHE A 37 7.27 -1.43 -3.94
N ASP A 38 6.99 -1.18 -5.22
CA ASP A 38 7.90 -0.52 -6.14
C ASP A 38 8.19 0.91 -5.66
N ARG A 39 7.16 1.61 -5.17
CA ARG A 39 7.26 2.96 -4.59
C ARG A 39 6.31 3.13 -3.42
N ALA A 40 6.81 3.68 -2.32
CA ALA A 40 6.06 4.01 -1.12
C ALA A 40 6.31 5.47 -0.72
N HIS A 41 5.24 6.26 -0.68
CA HIS A 41 5.26 7.67 -0.28
C HIS A 41 5.07 7.75 1.23
N GLN A 42 6.20 7.85 1.94
CA GLN A 42 6.19 7.90 3.39
C GLN A 42 5.36 9.09 3.90
N PHE A 43 4.45 8.81 4.84
CA PHE A 43 3.54 9.79 5.44
C PHE A 43 2.68 10.58 4.43
N GLY A 44 2.52 10.07 3.21
CA GLY A 44 1.78 10.74 2.15
C GLY A 44 2.52 11.89 1.47
N SER A 45 3.85 11.99 1.63
CA SER A 45 4.63 13.03 0.93
C SER A 45 4.61 12.80 -0.58
N VAL A 46 4.08 13.78 -1.32
CA VAL A 46 4.03 13.78 -2.79
C VAL A 46 5.17 14.58 -3.43
N THR A 47 5.98 15.26 -2.62
CA THR A 47 7.10 16.10 -3.07
C THR A 47 8.45 15.46 -2.76
N SER A 48 8.55 14.70 -1.67
CA SER A 48 9.76 13.93 -1.36
C SER A 48 9.87 12.72 -2.30
N PRO A 49 11.10 12.28 -2.62
CA PRO A 49 11.31 11.03 -3.33
C PRO A 49 10.66 9.86 -2.59
N PRO A 50 10.01 8.91 -3.30
CA PRO A 50 9.45 7.72 -2.67
C PRO A 50 10.56 6.79 -2.19
N ILE A 51 10.23 5.96 -1.20
CA ILE A 51 11.05 4.81 -0.83
C ILE A 51 10.74 3.68 -1.81
N GLU A 52 11.76 3.03 -2.35
CA GLU A 52 11.61 1.97 -3.35
C GLU A 52 11.91 0.58 -2.76
N ASN A 53 11.33 -0.46 -3.37
CA ASN A 53 11.58 -1.88 -3.04
C ASN A 53 11.31 -2.27 -1.58
N LEU A 54 10.14 -1.87 -1.06
CA LEU A 54 9.79 -2.04 0.34
C LEU A 54 8.78 -3.18 0.54
N GLN A 55 9.01 -4.06 1.52
CA GLN A 55 8.07 -5.15 1.86
C GLN A 55 6.90 -4.66 2.73
N SER A 56 7.16 -3.79 3.71
CA SER A 56 6.14 -3.24 4.61
C SER A 56 6.44 -1.79 4.96
N ILE A 57 5.40 -0.96 5.11
CA ILE A 57 5.52 0.43 5.57
C ILE A 57 4.71 0.67 6.85
N LEU A 58 5.30 1.40 7.81
CA LEU A 58 4.59 1.83 9.01
C LEU A 58 3.72 3.06 8.69
N VAL A 59 2.42 2.95 8.94
CA VAL A 59 1.43 4.03 8.79
C VAL A 59 0.82 4.33 10.15
N PRO A 60 1.18 5.45 10.80
CA PRO A 60 0.64 5.81 12.11
C PRO A 60 -0.80 6.39 12.00
N PRO A 61 -1.56 6.38 13.11
CA PRO A 61 -2.92 6.89 13.13
C PRO A 61 -2.99 8.40 12.86
N GLY A 62 -4.08 8.82 12.20
CA GLY A 62 -4.38 10.24 11.96
C GLY A 62 -3.54 10.90 10.85
N LEU A 63 -2.60 10.18 10.23
CA LEU A 63 -1.85 10.70 9.08
C LEU A 63 -2.66 10.61 7.77
N PRO A 64 -2.41 11.55 6.83
CA PRO A 64 -2.93 11.46 5.49
C PRO A 64 -2.34 10.27 4.73
N ILE A 65 -3.07 9.86 3.71
CA ILE A 65 -2.92 8.64 2.93
C ILE A 65 -1.47 8.40 2.47
N SER A 66 -0.89 7.27 2.87
CA SER A 66 0.30 6.73 2.24
C SER A 66 -0.06 6.19 0.85
N TRP A 67 0.65 6.66 -0.16
CA TRP A 67 0.54 6.14 -1.52
C TRP A 67 1.56 5.03 -1.72
N ASN A 68 1.09 3.86 -2.12
CA ASN A 68 1.96 2.73 -2.43
C ASN A 68 1.63 2.24 -3.84
N SER A 69 2.65 2.00 -4.66
CA SER A 69 2.50 1.29 -5.94
C SER A 69 3.28 0.00 -5.93
N PHE A 70 2.68 -1.06 -6.45
CA PHE A 70 3.35 -2.32 -6.71
C PHE A 70 2.86 -2.90 -8.04
N SER A 71 3.72 -3.68 -8.67
CA SER A 71 3.39 -4.42 -9.88
C SER A 71 2.83 -5.79 -9.51
N MET A 72 1.78 -6.23 -10.21
CA MET A 72 1.19 -7.54 -9.99
C MET A 72 1.99 -8.61 -10.73
N PHE A 73 2.72 -9.43 -9.98
CA PHE A 73 3.63 -10.45 -10.55
C PHE A 73 2.98 -11.84 -10.69
N GLN A 74 1.82 -12.08 -10.07
CA GLN A 74 1.09 -13.34 -10.12
C GLN A 74 -0.42 -13.08 -10.08
N ASP A 75 -1.20 -13.86 -10.84
CA ASP A 75 -2.67 -13.80 -10.78
C ASP A 75 -3.12 -14.32 -9.41
N GLY A 76 -4.19 -13.72 -8.89
CA GLY A 76 -4.59 -13.79 -7.48
C GLY A 76 -4.63 -15.17 -6.83
N TRP A 77 -4.51 -15.14 -5.50
CA TRP A 77 -4.96 -16.22 -4.62
C TRP A 77 -6.48 -16.23 -4.51
#